data_AF-A0A139Q956-F1
#
_entry.id   AF-A0A139Q956-F1
#
_cell.length_a   1.000
_cell.length_b   1.000
_cell.length_c   1.000
_cell.angle_alpha   90.00
_cell.angle_beta   90.00
_cell.angle_gamma   90.00
#
_symmetry.space_group_name_H-M   'P 1'
#
loop_
_entity.id
_entity.type
_entity.pdbx_description
1 polymer ?
#
loop_
_entity_poly.entity_id
_entity_poly.type
_entity_poly.pdbx_seq_one_letter_code
_entity_poly.pdbx_strand_id
1 'polypeptide(L)' 'MEVMAVPSKELLIFYNQIDEWVDQVYPDKDMPRVSFKKNTPKSVLDLFDTIKLKIGFDYAV' A
#
# COMPACT_ATOMS: atom_id res chain seq x y z
N MET A 1 -19.88 5.44 20.44
CA MET A 1 -19.50 6.47 19.47
C MET A 1 -18.48 5.83 18.56
N GLU A 2 -18.86 5.51 17.31
CA GLU A 2 -17.88 5.03 16.34
C GLU A 2 -16.97 6.20 16.02
N VAL A 3 -15.69 6.09 16.41
CA VAL A 3 -14.68 7.04 15.99
C VAL A 3 -14.44 6.75 14.51
N MET A 4 -15.02 7.56 13.63
CA MET A 4 -14.59 7.57 12.24
C MET A 4 -13.18 8.12 12.23
N ALA A 5 -12.19 7.24 12.38
CA ALA A 5 -10.80 7.60 12.23
C ALA A 5 -10.62 8.11 10.79
N VAL A 6 -10.28 9.39 10.66
CA VAL A 6 -9.94 9.96 9.36
C VAL A 6 -8.72 9.18 8.85
N PRO A 7 -8.76 8.58 7.66
CA PRO A 7 -7.62 7.88 7.10
C PRO A 7 -6.40 8.82 7.03
N SER A 8 -5.20 8.30 7.29
CA SER A 8 -3.98 9.09 7.08
C SER A 8 -3.84 9.47 5.61
N LYS A 9 -3.12 10.56 5.33
CA LYS A 9 -2.88 11.01 3.96
C LYS A 9 -2.24 9.91 3.12
N GLU A 10 -1.28 9.18 3.69
CA GLU A 10 -0.60 8.06 3.04
C GLU A 10 -1.55 6.91 2.73
N LEU A 11 -2.48 6.60 3.63
CA LEU A 11 -3.47 5.55 3.39
C LEU A 11 -4.44 5.94 2.27
N LEU A 12 -4.82 7.22 2.19
CA LEU A 12 -5.59 7.74 1.05
C LEU A 12 -4.81 7.67 -0.27
N ILE A 13 -3.50 7.97 -0.26
CA ILE A 13 -2.65 7.82 -1.45
C ILE A 13 -2.63 6.37 -1.90
N PHE A 14 -2.47 5.42 -0.97
CA PHE A 14 -2.47 4.00 -1.27
C PHE A 14 -3.76 3.59 -2.00
N TYR A 15 -4.92 3.83 -1.39
CA TYR A 15 -6.20 3.40 -1.97
C TYR A 15 -6.56 4.11 -3.28
N ASN A 16 -6.16 5.38 -3.46
CA ASN A 16 -6.55 6.14 -4.64
C ASN A 16 -5.59 5.96 -5.84
N GLN A 17 -4.32 5.58 -5.61
CA GLN A 17 -3.29 5.61 -6.66
C GLN A 17 -2.47 4.32 -6.78
N ILE A 18 -2.42 3.48 -5.74
CA ILE A 18 -1.52 2.32 -5.68
C ILE A 18 -2.32 1.02 -5.70
N ASP A 19 -3.45 0.96 -4.99
CA ASP A 19 -4.25 -0.27 -4.80
C ASP A 19 -4.67 -0.93 -6.12
N GLU A 20 -5.01 -0.14 -7.15
CA GLU A 20 -5.35 -0.66 -8.48
C GLU A 20 -4.21 -1.43 -9.16
N TRP A 21 -2.96 -1.21 -8.73
CA TRP A 21 -1.75 -1.85 -9.26
C TRP A 21 -1.30 -3.05 -8.44
N VAL A 22 -1.87 -3.24 -7.25
CA VAL A 22 -1.61 -4.41 -6.40
C VAL A 22 -2.20 -5.64 -7.09
N ASP A 23 -1.40 -6.70 -7.13
CA ASP A 23 -1.79 -8.01 -7.67
C ASP A 23 -2.23 -8.94 -6.54
N GLN A 24 -1.46 -8.97 -5.45
CA GLN A 24 -1.76 -9.81 -4.29
C GLN A 24 -1.26 -9.16 -3.00
N VAL A 25 -2.02 -9.39 -1.92
CA VAL A 25 -1.63 -9.04 -0.55
C VAL A 25 -1.38 -10.34 0.23
N TYR A 26 -0.22 -10.43 0.85
CA TYR A 26 0.18 -11.52 1.72
C TYR A 26 -0.01 -11.07 3.17
N PRO A 27 -0.95 -11.69 3.91
CA PRO A 27 -1.21 -11.33 5.29
C PRO A 27 -0.08 -11.87 6.18
N ASP A 28 0.90 -11.02 6.47
CA ASP A 28 1.87 -11.23 7.53
C ASP A 28 1.35 -10.62 8.84
N LYS A 29 1.69 -11.24 9.97
CA LYS A 29 1.14 -10.89 11.29
C LYS A 29 1.43 -9.45 11.73
N ASP A 30 2.57 -8.91 11.31
CA ASP A 30 3.05 -7.59 11.75
C ASP A 30 3.13 -6.56 10.60
N MET A 31 3.46 -7.00 9.39
CA MET A 31 3.64 -6.12 8.23
C MET A 31 3.22 -6.83 6.95
N PRO A 32 1.94 -6.72 6.53
CA PRO A 32 1.46 -7.31 5.29
C PRO A 32 2.32 -6.92 4.10
N ARG A 33 2.55 -7.88 3.20
CA ARG A 33 3.37 -7.67 2.01
C ARG A 33 2.49 -7.55 0.77
N VAL A 34 2.88 -6.70 -0.17
CA VAL A 34 2.17 -6.52 -1.45
C VAL A 34 3.06 -6.92 -2.62
N SER A 35 2.49 -7.65 -3.57
CA SER A 35 3.05 -7.80 -4.91
C SER A 35 2.30 -6.91 -5.90
N PHE A 36 3.02 -6.43 -6.90
CA PHE A 36 2.48 -5.55 -7.93
C PHE A 36 2.32 -6.27 -9.26
N LYS A 37 1.38 -5.82 -10.08
CA LYS A 37 1.16 -6.31 -11.44
C LYS A 37 2.43 -6.09 -12.28
N LYS A 38 2.73 -6.99 -13.22
CA LYS A 38 3.95 -6.95 -14.05
C LYS A 38 4.15 -5.66 -14.84
N ASN A 39 3.07 -4.98 -15.22
CA ASN A 39 3.08 -3.74 -16.00
C ASN A 39 2.92 -2.47 -15.13
N THR A 40 3.10 -2.58 -13.81
CA THR A 40 2.99 -1.45 -12.90
C THR A 40 4.02 -0.37 -13.26
N PRO A 41 3.60 0.89 -13.47
CA PRO A 41 4.51 1.98 -13.77
C PRO A 41 5.51 2.19 -12.64
N LYS A 42 6.78 2.47 -13.00
CA LYS A 42 7.84 2.73 -12.02
C LYS A 42 7.45 3.84 -11.03
N SER A 43 6.75 4.87 -11.49
CA SER A 43 6.27 5.97 -10.63
C SER A 43 5.34 5.51 -9.50
N VAL A 44 4.55 4.44 -9.72
CA VAL A 44 3.68 3.86 -8.69
C VAL A 44 4.52 3.10 -7.66
N LEU A 45 5.52 2.34 -8.11
CA LEU A 45 6.46 1.64 -7.22
C LEU A 45 7.25 2.64 -6.37
N ASP A 46 7.78 3.70 -6.99
CA ASP A 46 8.50 4.77 -6.30
C ASP A 46 7.59 5.44 -5.27
N LEU A 47 6.33 5.75 -5.62
CA LEU A 47 5.35 6.33 -4.70
C LEU A 47 5.06 5.39 -3.52
N PHE A 48 4.84 4.10 -3.77
CA PHE A 48 4.63 3.12 -2.72
C PHE A 48 5.83 3.05 -1.78
N ASP A 49 7.06 3.04 -2.30
CA ASP A 49 8.28 3.00 -1.49
C ASP A 49 8.37 4.18 -0.52
N THR A 50 7.89 5.37 -0.92
CA THR A 50 7.86 6.55 -0.03
C THR A 50 6.85 6.45 1.12
N ILE A 51 5.81 5.62 1.01
CA ILE A 51 4.72 5.55 1.99
C ILE A 51 4.61 4.23 2.74
N LYS A 52 5.16 3.12 2.21
CA LYS A 52 4.90 1.75 2.68
C LYS A 52 5.08 1.57 4.20
N LEU A 53 6.17 2.10 4.76
CA LEU A 53 6.46 1.99 6.20
C LEU A 53 5.51 2.80 7.08
N LYS A 54 4.94 3.90 6.55
CA LYS A 54 3.98 4.75 7.27
C LYS A 54 2.59 4.13 7.35
N ILE A 55 2.25 3.23 6.43
CA ILE A 55 0.98 2.52 6.37
C ILE A 55 1.10 1.05 6.81
N GLY A 56 2.29 0.61 7.24
CA GLY A 56 2.53 -0.74 7.77
C GLY A 56 2.56 -1.83 6.70
N PHE A 57 2.98 -1.51 5.48
CA PHE A 57 3.15 -2.47 4.38
C PHE A 57 4.60 -2.57 3.93
N ASP A 58 4.94 -3.67 3.25
CA ASP A 58 6.20 -3.83 2.52
C ASP A 58 6.03 -4.63 1.23
N TYR A 59 7.09 -4.79 0.45
CA TYR A 59 7.09 -5.61 -0.75
C TYR A 59 7.08 -7.11 -0.42
N ALA A 60 6.35 -7.89 -1.22
CA ALA A 60 6.56 -9.32 -1.31
C ALA A 60 7.87 -9.56 -2.07
N VAL A 61 8.77 -10.37 -1.48
CA VAL A 61 10.03 -10.82 -2.10
C VAL A 61 9.74 -11.93 -3.10
#